data_AF-A0A3D1AY34-F1
#
_entry.id   AF-A0A3D1AY34-F1
#
_cell.length_a   1.000
_cell.length_b   1.000
_cell.length_c   1.000
_cell.angle_alpha   90.00
_cell.angle_beta   90.00
_cell.angle_gamma   90.00
#
_symmetry.space_group_name_H-M   'P 1'
#
loop_
_entity.id
_entity.type
_entity.pdbx_description
1 polymer ?
#
loop_
_entity_poly.entity_id
_entity_poly.type
_entity_poly.pdbx_seq_one_letter_code
_entity_poly.pdbx_strand_id
1 'polypeptide(L)'
;MVKTFRVAVCSGVMLLGGVLFAQQAPPRPCPPEGFSGGFSRGCPQKQLANPADISAMMAALPDKPFATPQSLRHVLVLCRAAGWVHTSIPLAAKMVEYLGDKTGAWMTDITYDAAMITPENLKRYDALFLASTTGEFLDDPNDKAASDLRRQALLNFVKGGKGLAGIHAATDSYHTSGRTAPTGTWPEFNEMIGGFFKFHWSYPTLIPVKIDDPSSPL
;
A
#
# COMPACT_ATOMS: atom_id res chain seq x y z
N MET A 1 -77.32 -45.15 -3.69
CA MET A 1 -76.68 -44.04 -2.95
C MET A 1 -75.93 -44.61 -1.76
N VAL A 2 -74.59 -44.68 -1.81
CA VAL A 2 -73.63 -44.42 -0.72
C VAL A 2 -72.29 -44.20 -1.44
N LYS A 3 -71.69 -43.02 -1.34
CA LYS A 3 -70.38 -42.71 -1.95
C LYS A 3 -69.27 -43.16 -0.99
N THR A 4 -68.46 -44.11 -1.42
CA THR A 4 -67.25 -44.55 -0.70
C THR A 4 -66.11 -43.58 -1.00
N PHE A 5 -65.65 -42.82 0.00
CA PHE A 5 -64.42 -42.04 -0.10
C PHE A 5 -63.23 -42.95 0.22
N ARG A 6 -62.31 -43.11 -0.73
CA ARG A 6 -60.99 -43.71 -0.50
C ARG A 6 -60.02 -42.59 -0.12
N VAL A 7 -59.47 -42.65 1.08
CA VAL A 7 -58.32 -41.83 1.49
C VAL A 7 -57.06 -42.54 1.04
N ALA A 8 -56.32 -41.92 0.11
CA ALA A 8 -54.97 -42.35 -0.25
C ALA A 8 -53.99 -41.80 0.79
N VAL A 9 -53.26 -42.68 1.47
CA VAL A 9 -52.15 -42.30 2.34
C VAL A 9 -50.93 -42.11 1.45
N CYS A 10 -50.57 -40.86 1.16
CA CYS A 10 -49.25 -40.51 0.63
C CYS A 10 -48.24 -40.56 1.78
N SER A 11 -47.36 -41.55 1.77
CA SER A 11 -46.18 -41.59 2.63
C SER A 11 -45.23 -40.47 2.22
N GLY A 12 -45.33 -39.32 2.87
CA GLY A 12 -44.35 -38.24 2.76
C GLY A 12 -43.07 -38.64 3.48
N VAL A 13 -42.00 -38.88 2.72
CA VAL A 13 -40.64 -38.97 3.27
C VAL A 13 -40.27 -37.57 3.79
N MET A 14 -40.24 -37.38 5.11
CA MET A 14 -39.58 -36.24 5.73
C MET A 14 -38.07 -36.38 5.50
N LEU A 15 -37.56 -35.71 4.47
CA LEU A 15 -36.14 -35.36 4.40
C LEU A 15 -35.89 -34.31 5.48
N LEU A 16 -35.38 -34.77 6.63
CA LEU A 16 -34.74 -33.92 7.62
C LEU A 16 -33.48 -33.32 6.97
N GLY A 17 -33.66 -32.20 6.28
CA GLY A 17 -32.57 -31.36 5.79
C GLY A 17 -31.85 -30.76 6.99
N GLY A 18 -30.81 -31.45 7.46
CA GLY A 18 -29.88 -30.89 8.43
C GLY A 18 -29.28 -29.62 7.86
N VAL A 19 -29.54 -28.49 8.51
CA VAL A 19 -28.83 -27.24 8.25
C VAL A 19 -27.38 -27.47 8.69
N LEU A 20 -26.53 -27.85 7.75
CA LEU A 20 -25.09 -27.84 7.92
C LEU A 20 -24.67 -26.37 8.04
N PHE A 21 -24.58 -25.88 9.27
CA PHE A 21 -23.75 -24.71 9.56
C PHE A 21 -22.32 -25.11 9.20
N ALA A 22 -21.84 -24.64 8.03
CA ALA A 22 -20.43 -24.71 7.72
C ALA A 22 -19.70 -23.93 8.82
N GLN A 23 -19.05 -24.64 9.74
CA GLN A 23 -18.10 -24.02 10.67
C GLN A 23 -17.06 -23.31 9.82
N GLN A 24 -17.03 -21.98 9.89
CA GLN A 24 -15.95 -21.22 9.29
C GLN A 24 -14.66 -21.72 9.93
N ALA A 25 -13.72 -22.15 9.10
CA ALA A 25 -12.38 -22.50 9.57
C ALA A 25 -11.84 -21.32 10.40
N PRO A 26 -11.17 -21.58 11.54
CA PRO A 26 -10.61 -20.50 12.35
C PRO A 26 -9.73 -19.62 11.46
N PRO A 27 -9.76 -18.29 11.65
CA PRO A 27 -8.96 -17.38 10.84
C PRO A 27 -7.49 -17.82 10.92
N ARG A 28 -6.86 -17.98 9.74
CA ARG A 28 -5.45 -18.36 9.69
C ARG A 28 -4.64 -17.32 10.48
N PRO A 29 -3.68 -17.74 11.32
CA PRO A 29 -2.86 -16.80 12.06
C PRO A 29 -2.10 -15.90 11.09
N CYS A 30 -2.10 -14.60 11.37
CA CYS A 30 -1.39 -13.63 10.56
C CYS A 30 0.12 -13.80 10.76
N PRO A 31 0.90 -14.06 9.70
CA PRO A 31 2.35 -14.18 9.83
C PRO A 31 2.94 -12.83 10.29
N PRO A 32 3.88 -12.84 11.25
CA PRO A 32 4.38 -11.62 11.89
C PRO A 32 5.24 -10.75 10.97
N GLU A 33 5.90 -11.34 9.96
CA GLU A 33 6.89 -10.67 9.11
C GLU A 33 6.46 -10.60 7.64
N GLY A 34 6.93 -9.55 6.95
CA GLY A 34 6.56 -9.22 5.57
C GLY A 34 7.64 -9.51 4.53
N PHE A 35 7.33 -10.43 3.62
CA PHE A 35 7.30 -10.31 2.15
C PHE A 35 7.08 -11.73 1.60
N SER A 36 5.84 -12.07 1.27
CA SER A 36 5.48 -13.38 0.69
C SER A 36 4.70 -13.18 -0.60
N GLY A 37 5.15 -12.24 -1.43
CA GLY A 37 4.65 -11.99 -2.78
C GLY A 37 3.17 -11.59 -2.89
N GLY A 38 2.58 -10.97 -1.86
CA GLY A 38 1.14 -10.69 -1.87
C GLY A 38 0.68 -9.55 -0.97
N PHE A 39 -0.63 -9.50 -0.75
CA PHE A 39 -1.30 -8.55 0.13
C PHE A 39 -1.66 -9.17 1.48
N SER A 40 -2.04 -8.35 2.45
CA SER A 40 -2.29 -8.77 3.84
C SER A 40 -3.43 -9.78 4.02
N ARG A 41 -4.30 -10.05 3.02
CA ARG A 41 -5.39 -11.05 3.08
C ARG A 41 -6.28 -10.94 4.33
N GLY A 42 -6.61 -9.72 4.75
CA GLY A 42 -7.41 -9.45 5.95
C GLY A 42 -6.60 -9.37 7.25
N CYS A 43 -5.29 -9.60 7.21
CA CYS A 43 -4.41 -9.29 8.33
C CYS A 43 -4.17 -7.78 8.46
N PRO A 44 -3.84 -7.30 9.68
CA PRO A 44 -3.33 -5.95 9.87
C PRO A 44 -2.12 -5.67 8.98
N GLN A 45 -1.93 -4.39 8.65
CA GLN A 45 -0.74 -3.96 7.92
C GLN A 45 0.52 -4.32 8.73
N LYS A 46 1.40 -5.11 8.12
CA LYS A 46 2.68 -5.49 8.72
C LYS A 46 3.58 -4.27 8.80
N GLN A 47 4.39 -4.20 9.86
CA GLN A 47 5.36 -3.13 10.06
C GLN A 47 6.80 -3.62 10.12
N LEU A 48 7.02 -4.93 10.12
CA LEU A 48 8.32 -5.57 10.17
C LEU A 48 8.59 -6.36 8.89
N ALA A 49 9.78 -6.16 8.30
CA ALA A 49 10.25 -6.92 7.16
C ALA A 49 10.87 -8.24 7.63
N ASN A 50 10.83 -9.26 6.80
CA ASN A 50 11.52 -10.52 7.06
C ASN A 50 13.05 -10.31 7.09
N PRO A 51 13.78 -10.81 8.11
CA PRO A 51 15.23 -10.68 8.21
C PRO A 51 16.03 -11.23 7.02
N ALA A 52 15.56 -12.31 6.39
CA ALA A 52 16.20 -12.88 5.21
C ALA A 52 16.10 -11.92 4.01
N ASP A 53 14.95 -11.27 3.83
CA ASP A 53 14.75 -10.28 2.78
C ASP A 53 15.56 -9.01 3.04
N ILE A 54 15.67 -8.57 4.31
CA ILE A 54 16.58 -7.47 4.69
C ILE A 54 18.01 -7.84 4.30
N SER A 55 18.47 -9.05 4.64
CA SER A 55 19.83 -9.49 4.36
C SER A 55 20.13 -9.51 2.86
N ALA A 56 19.21 -10.03 2.05
CA ALA A 56 19.33 -10.04 0.60
C ALA A 56 19.32 -8.62 -0.01
N MET A 57 18.44 -7.75 0.49
CA MET A 57 18.37 -6.34 0.07
C MET A 57 19.67 -5.60 0.41
N MET A 58 20.19 -5.75 1.63
CA MET A 58 21.45 -5.12 2.06
C MET A 58 22.65 -5.53 1.20
N ALA A 59 22.70 -6.80 0.78
CA ALA A 59 23.73 -7.30 -0.11
C ALA A 59 23.65 -6.69 -1.53
N ALA A 60 22.47 -6.22 -1.94
CA ALA A 60 22.24 -5.60 -3.24
C ALA A 60 22.38 -4.07 -3.23
N LEU A 61 22.39 -3.42 -2.05
CA LEU A 61 22.53 -1.97 -1.96
C LEU A 61 23.92 -1.49 -2.42
N PRO A 62 24.03 -0.35 -3.10
CA PRO A 62 25.31 0.23 -3.47
C PRO A 62 26.10 0.67 -2.22
N ASP A 63 27.43 0.59 -2.29
CA ASP A 63 28.31 1.04 -1.18
C ASP A 63 28.56 2.56 -1.19
N LYS A 64 28.25 3.23 -2.30
CA LYS A 64 28.47 4.67 -2.48
C LYS A 64 27.25 5.32 -3.12
N PRO A 65 26.98 6.60 -2.81
CA PRO A 65 25.91 7.31 -3.49
C PRO A 65 26.27 7.52 -4.97
N PHE A 66 25.28 7.40 -5.85
CA PHE A 66 25.43 7.71 -7.28
C PHE A 66 25.55 9.22 -7.54
N ALA A 67 24.97 10.04 -6.66
CA ALA A 67 25.08 11.49 -6.69
C ALA A 67 25.59 11.99 -5.33
N THR A 68 26.59 12.88 -5.34
CA THR A 68 27.16 13.44 -4.11
C THR A 68 26.11 14.27 -3.34
N PRO A 69 25.76 13.89 -2.10
CA PRO A 69 24.85 14.68 -1.28
C PRO A 69 25.45 16.06 -0.98
N GLN A 70 24.70 17.12 -1.28
CA GLN A 70 25.15 18.50 -1.02
C GLN A 70 25.06 18.89 0.47
N SER A 71 24.17 18.23 1.20
CA SER A 71 23.94 18.40 2.63
C SER A 71 23.28 17.13 3.15
N LEU A 72 23.34 16.90 4.47
CA LEU A 72 22.54 15.85 5.10
C LEU A 72 21.05 16.17 4.88
N ARG A 73 20.29 15.19 4.39
CA ARG A 73 18.84 15.30 4.17
C ARG A 73 18.06 14.46 5.15
N HIS A 74 16.81 14.82 5.40
CA HIS A 74 15.89 14.03 6.22
C HIS A 74 14.72 13.54 5.38
N VAL A 75 14.48 12.23 5.36
CA VAL A 75 13.43 11.59 4.57
C VAL A 75 12.37 10.99 5.49
N LEU A 76 11.10 11.36 5.27
CA LEU A 76 9.97 10.69 5.91
C LEU A 76 9.44 9.60 4.99
N VAL A 77 9.51 8.34 5.42
CA VAL A 77 8.88 7.22 4.72
C VAL A 77 7.47 7.03 5.27
N LEU A 78 6.47 7.25 4.42
CA LEU A 78 5.07 6.96 4.72
C LEU A 78 4.70 5.58 4.17
N CYS A 79 4.34 4.69 5.08
CA CYS A 79 4.02 3.30 4.78
C CYS A 79 2.52 3.02 4.70
N ARG A 80 1.66 3.94 5.15
CA ARG A 80 0.22 3.68 5.25
C ARG A 80 -0.40 3.34 3.90
N ALA A 81 -1.18 2.27 3.84
CA ALA A 81 -1.98 1.92 2.67
C ALA A 81 -3.44 1.66 3.07
N ALA A 82 -4.37 2.05 2.20
CA ALA A 82 -5.78 1.77 2.29
C ALA A 82 -6.20 0.77 1.19
N GLY A 83 -7.19 -0.06 1.48
CA GLY A 83 -7.63 -1.12 0.56
C GLY A 83 -6.59 -2.23 0.42
N TRP A 84 -5.82 -2.22 -0.67
CA TRP A 84 -4.82 -3.25 -0.95
C TRP A 84 -3.49 -2.95 -0.25
N VAL A 85 -3.24 -3.63 0.87
CA VAL A 85 -2.03 -3.46 1.67
C VAL A 85 -0.96 -4.45 1.26
N HIS A 86 0.13 -3.96 0.68
CA HIS A 86 1.24 -4.77 0.18
C HIS A 86 2.12 -5.31 1.33
N THR A 87 2.46 -6.60 1.27
CA THR A 87 3.36 -7.20 2.28
C THR A 87 4.83 -6.78 2.12
N SER A 88 5.18 -6.10 1.02
CA SER A 88 6.51 -5.55 0.73
C SER A 88 6.77 -4.21 1.42
N ILE A 89 5.75 -3.53 1.96
CA ILE A 89 5.88 -2.17 2.52
C ILE A 89 7.00 -2.06 3.56
N PRO A 90 7.10 -2.97 4.56
CA PRO A 90 8.20 -2.90 5.53
C PRO A 90 9.58 -3.03 4.90
N LEU A 91 9.72 -3.87 3.87
CA LEU A 91 11.00 -4.07 3.18
C LEU A 91 11.36 -2.82 2.36
N ALA A 92 10.40 -2.19 1.69
CA ALA A 92 10.60 -0.94 0.98
C ALA A 92 11.03 0.19 1.93
N ALA A 93 10.41 0.26 3.12
CA ALA A 93 10.78 1.25 4.13
C ALA A 93 12.21 1.05 4.66
N LYS A 94 12.57 -0.21 4.95
CA LYS A 94 13.94 -0.56 5.35
C LYS A 94 14.96 -0.33 4.25
N MET A 95 14.60 -0.56 2.98
CA MET A 95 15.46 -0.24 1.86
C MET A 95 15.83 1.25 1.82
N VAL A 96 14.87 2.16 2.04
CA VAL A 96 15.14 3.60 2.05
C VAL A 96 16.03 4.00 3.24
N GLU A 97 15.76 3.45 4.42
CA GLU A 97 16.57 3.67 5.64
C GLU A 97 18.02 3.23 5.40
N TYR A 98 18.23 1.97 5.05
CA TYR A 98 19.57 1.42 4.88
C TYR A 98 20.33 2.00 3.69
N LEU A 99 19.64 2.38 2.60
CA LEU A 99 20.27 3.09 1.49
C LEU A 99 20.79 4.45 1.95
N GLY A 100 20.02 5.19 2.75
CA GLY A 100 20.44 6.45 3.36
C GLY A 100 21.67 6.28 4.25
N ASP A 101 21.61 5.32 5.19
CA ASP A 101 22.67 5.04 6.14
C ASP A 101 23.96 4.59 5.44
N LYS A 102 23.87 3.64 4.50
CA LYS A 102 25.01 3.05 3.80
C LYS A 102 25.73 4.08 2.91
N THR A 103 24.98 4.99 2.31
CA THR A 103 25.53 6.01 1.41
C THR A 103 25.85 7.34 2.10
N GLY A 104 25.37 7.54 3.33
CA GLY A 104 25.48 8.80 4.06
C GLY A 104 24.64 9.93 3.46
N ALA A 105 23.68 9.61 2.59
CA ALA A 105 22.95 10.61 1.81
C ALA A 105 21.79 11.27 2.56
N TRP A 106 21.14 10.54 3.47
CA TRP A 106 20.05 11.06 4.27
C TRP A 106 19.85 10.25 5.56
N MET A 107 19.13 10.85 6.51
CA MET A 107 18.51 10.17 7.64
C MET A 107 17.06 9.82 7.31
N THR A 108 16.52 8.80 7.96
CA THR A 108 15.15 8.32 7.70
C THR A 108 14.31 8.24 8.97
N ASP A 109 13.10 8.76 8.91
CA ASP A 109 12.01 8.44 9.84
C ASP A 109 10.96 7.61 9.09
N ILE A 110 10.52 6.49 9.69
CA ILE A 110 9.49 5.61 9.11
C ILE A 110 8.19 5.76 9.90
N THR A 111 7.06 5.96 9.22
CA THR A 111 5.74 6.03 9.84
C THR A 111 4.67 5.24 9.08
N TYR A 112 3.75 4.64 9.83
CA TYR A 112 2.51 4.04 9.33
C TYR A 112 1.28 4.92 9.65
N ASP A 113 1.50 6.06 10.31
CA ASP A 113 0.47 6.96 10.77
C ASP A 113 0.38 8.20 9.86
N ALA A 114 -0.78 8.38 9.23
CA ALA A 114 -1.07 9.57 8.42
C ALA A 114 -1.18 10.85 9.27
N ALA A 115 -1.37 10.77 10.58
CA ALA A 115 -1.36 11.93 11.46
C ALA A 115 0.02 12.62 11.51
N MET A 116 1.09 11.96 11.06
CA MET A 116 2.41 12.57 10.89
C MET A 116 2.47 13.55 9.71
N ILE A 117 1.47 13.53 8.81
CA ILE A 117 1.40 14.42 7.64
C ILE A 117 0.71 15.71 8.05
N THR A 118 1.46 16.58 8.73
CA THR A 118 1.03 17.93 9.13
C THR A 118 2.03 18.98 8.70
N PRO A 119 1.62 20.24 8.48
CA PRO A 119 2.55 21.31 8.12
C PRO A 119 3.72 21.44 9.11
N GLU A 120 3.45 21.29 10.40
CA GLU A 120 4.45 21.42 11.48
C GLU A 120 5.47 20.29 11.43
N ASN A 121 5.03 19.03 11.36
CA ASN A 121 5.95 17.90 11.34
C ASN A 121 6.75 17.85 10.03
N LEU A 122 6.12 18.19 8.89
CA LEU A 122 6.78 18.14 7.59
C LEU A 122 7.94 19.13 7.42
N LYS A 123 8.02 20.20 8.24
CA LYS A 123 9.16 21.14 8.24
C LYS A 123 10.51 20.47 8.52
N ARG A 124 10.51 19.30 9.16
CA ARG A 124 11.72 18.53 9.50
C ARG A 124 12.33 17.79 8.31
N TYR A 125 11.59 17.62 7.22
CA TYR A 125 11.98 16.71 6.14
C TYR A 125 12.31 17.47 4.85
N ASP A 126 13.18 16.87 4.06
CA ASP A 126 13.56 17.32 2.73
C ASP A 126 12.83 16.56 1.63
N ALA A 127 12.44 15.32 1.91
CA ALA A 127 11.63 14.52 1.02
C ALA A 127 10.67 13.61 1.79
N LEU A 128 9.60 13.22 1.10
CA LEU A 128 8.67 12.20 1.54
C LEU A 128 8.72 11.02 0.55
N PHE A 129 8.80 9.81 1.09
CA PHE A 129 8.81 8.57 0.31
C PHE A 129 7.52 7.79 0.55
N LEU A 130 6.75 7.54 -0.51
CA LEU A 130 5.52 6.76 -0.51
C LEU A 130 5.86 5.28 -0.71
N ALA A 131 5.94 4.52 0.39
CA ALA A 131 6.28 3.10 0.36
C ALA A 131 5.05 2.25 0.00
N SER A 132 4.75 2.16 -1.31
CA SER A 132 3.58 1.43 -1.84
C SER A 132 2.29 1.77 -1.10
N THR A 133 2.10 3.07 -0.83
CA THR A 133 0.82 3.60 -0.37
C THR A 133 -0.25 3.24 -1.40
N THR A 134 -1.48 2.99 -0.98
CA THR A 134 -2.56 2.57 -1.88
C THR A 134 -3.86 3.18 -1.41
N GLY A 135 -4.81 3.42 -2.32
CA GLY A 135 -6.10 4.02 -2.00
C GLY A 135 -5.99 5.42 -1.40
N GLU A 136 -6.97 5.81 -0.61
CA GLU A 136 -7.03 7.11 0.07
C GLU A 136 -6.16 7.13 1.35
N PHE A 137 -4.85 6.92 1.21
CA PHE A 137 -3.95 6.63 2.32
C PHE A 137 -3.82 7.75 3.38
N LEU A 138 -4.07 9.02 3.05
CA LEU A 138 -4.09 10.12 4.04
C LEU A 138 -5.43 10.31 4.73
N ASP A 139 -6.48 9.72 4.20
CA ASP A 139 -7.84 10.02 4.61
C ASP A 139 -8.19 9.31 5.91
N ASP A 140 -9.05 9.99 6.67
CA ASP A 140 -9.76 9.46 7.81
C ASP A 140 -11.27 9.48 7.50
N PRO A 141 -11.92 8.31 7.44
CA PRO A 141 -13.35 8.24 7.13
C PRO A 141 -14.23 8.89 8.22
N ASN A 142 -13.68 9.11 9.41
CA ASN A 142 -14.40 9.74 10.53
C ASN A 142 -14.01 11.21 10.73
N ASP A 143 -12.97 11.70 10.04
CA ASP A 143 -12.48 13.06 10.19
C ASP A 143 -12.06 13.66 8.84
N LYS A 144 -13.02 14.33 8.20
CA LYS A 144 -12.77 15.05 6.95
C LYS A 144 -11.75 16.19 7.14
N ALA A 145 -11.77 16.89 8.27
CA ALA A 145 -10.87 18.02 8.50
C ALA A 145 -9.42 17.55 8.61
N ALA A 146 -9.17 16.42 9.30
CA ALA A 146 -7.85 15.79 9.32
C ALA A 146 -7.42 15.34 7.91
N SER A 147 -8.33 14.76 7.13
CA SER A 147 -8.06 14.37 5.74
C SER A 147 -7.62 15.57 4.90
N ASP A 148 -8.40 16.65 4.93
CA ASP A 148 -8.11 17.88 4.17
C ASP A 148 -6.78 18.52 4.62
N LEU A 149 -6.50 18.55 5.93
CA LEU A 149 -5.24 19.07 6.48
C LEU A 149 -4.04 18.29 5.94
N ARG A 150 -4.08 16.96 6.02
CA ARG A 150 -2.98 16.08 5.58
C ARG A 150 -2.76 16.20 4.07
N ARG A 151 -3.84 16.20 3.30
CA ARG A 151 -3.82 16.40 1.85
C ARG A 151 -3.17 17.73 1.47
N GLN A 152 -3.60 18.83 2.10
CA GLN A 152 -3.03 20.15 1.86
C GLN A 152 -1.57 20.25 2.31
N ALA A 153 -1.20 19.62 3.42
CA ALA A 153 0.18 19.59 3.91
C ALA A 153 1.12 18.92 2.91
N LEU A 154 0.72 17.78 2.32
CA LEU A 154 1.49 17.11 1.27
C LEU A 154 1.64 17.99 0.02
N LEU A 155 0.56 18.59 -0.48
CA LEU A 155 0.62 19.47 -1.65
C LEU A 155 1.53 20.68 -1.40
N ASN A 156 1.43 21.30 -0.23
CA ASN A 156 2.26 22.45 0.13
C ASN A 156 3.73 22.05 0.30
N PHE A 157 4.01 20.86 0.84
CA PHE A 157 5.38 20.34 0.95
C PHE A 157 6.04 20.25 -0.42
N VAL A 158 5.37 19.62 -1.39
CA VAL A 158 5.90 19.46 -2.75
C VAL A 158 5.96 20.81 -3.50
N LYS A 159 4.89 21.62 -3.43
CA LYS A 159 4.88 22.97 -4.03
C LYS A 159 5.96 23.89 -3.42
N GLY A 160 6.33 23.66 -2.16
CA GLY A 160 7.42 24.35 -1.48
C GLY A 160 8.82 23.93 -1.91
N GLY A 161 8.95 23.03 -2.90
CA GLY A 161 10.23 22.57 -3.44
C GLY A 161 10.83 21.38 -2.71
N LYS A 162 10.07 20.69 -1.86
CA LYS A 162 10.51 19.45 -1.19
C LYS A 162 10.27 18.24 -2.08
N GLY A 163 11.08 17.20 -1.89
CA GLY A 163 11.07 16.01 -2.73
C GLY A 163 9.90 15.08 -2.45
N LEU A 164 9.39 14.44 -3.51
CA LEU A 164 8.46 13.32 -3.41
C LEU A 164 9.01 12.16 -4.22
N ALA A 165 9.07 10.99 -3.60
CA ALA A 165 9.39 9.73 -4.26
C ALA A 165 8.34 8.68 -3.89
N GLY A 166 8.16 7.67 -4.71
CA GLY A 166 7.23 6.59 -4.43
C GLY A 166 7.59 5.34 -5.21
N ILE A 167 7.16 4.20 -4.70
CA ILE A 167 7.40 2.90 -5.35
C ILE A 167 6.11 2.13 -5.54
N HIS A 168 6.00 1.51 -6.72
CA HIS A 168 4.94 0.56 -7.05
C HIS A 168 3.53 1.16 -6.91
N ALA A 169 2.79 0.76 -5.88
CA ALA A 169 1.38 1.14 -5.72
C ALA A 169 1.17 2.59 -5.28
N ALA A 170 2.23 3.38 -5.07
CA ALA A 170 2.10 4.80 -4.74
C ALA A 170 1.20 5.57 -5.73
N THR A 171 1.12 5.13 -7.00
CA THR A 171 0.21 5.66 -8.02
C THR A 171 -1.15 4.92 -8.12
N ASP A 172 -1.32 3.81 -7.41
CA ASP A 172 -2.61 3.13 -7.14
C ASP A 172 -3.33 3.80 -5.96
N SER A 173 -3.42 5.12 -6.02
CA SER A 173 -3.99 5.96 -4.97
C SER A 173 -4.88 7.04 -5.57
N TYR A 174 -5.94 7.40 -4.85
CA TYR A 174 -6.86 8.47 -5.21
C TYR A 174 -7.48 8.38 -6.61
N HIS A 175 -8.08 7.23 -6.92
CA HIS A 175 -8.87 7.06 -8.14
C HIS A 175 -10.10 6.18 -7.89
N THR A 176 -11.08 6.27 -8.78
CA THR A 176 -12.23 5.38 -8.76
C THR A 176 -11.83 3.96 -9.15
N SER A 177 -12.57 2.99 -8.61
CA SER A 177 -12.44 1.57 -8.95
C SER A 177 -13.58 1.14 -9.86
N GLY A 178 -13.35 0.19 -10.76
CA GLY A 178 -14.43 -0.38 -11.59
C GLY A 178 -13.96 -0.93 -12.94
N ARG A 179 -14.94 -1.28 -13.79
CA ARG A 179 -14.71 -1.77 -15.16
C ARG A 179 -14.52 -0.64 -16.19
N THR A 180 -14.86 0.59 -15.82
CA THR A 180 -14.65 1.78 -16.64
C THR A 180 -13.26 2.35 -16.42
N ALA A 181 -12.80 3.21 -17.32
CA ALA A 181 -11.56 3.95 -17.11
C ALA A 181 -11.62 4.69 -15.75
N PRO A 182 -10.58 4.60 -14.91
CA PRO A 182 -10.60 5.27 -13.61
C PRO A 182 -10.60 6.79 -13.78
N THR A 183 -11.15 7.47 -12.79
CA THR A 183 -11.15 8.93 -12.65
C THR A 183 -10.50 9.29 -11.33
N GLY A 184 -9.79 10.42 -11.27
CA GLY A 184 -9.18 10.89 -10.02
C GLY A 184 -10.21 11.22 -8.94
N THR A 185 -9.99 10.76 -7.71
CA THR A 185 -10.76 11.19 -6.53
C THR A 185 -10.08 12.32 -5.77
N TRP A 186 -8.83 12.64 -6.14
CA TRP A 186 -8.09 13.81 -5.68
C TRP A 186 -7.21 14.36 -6.84
N PRO A 187 -7.79 15.20 -7.72
CA PRO A 187 -7.14 15.64 -8.95
C PRO A 187 -5.75 16.26 -8.75
N GLU A 188 -5.55 17.05 -7.69
CA GLU A 188 -4.28 17.71 -7.41
C GLU A 188 -3.17 16.70 -7.07
N PHE A 189 -3.49 15.61 -6.36
CA PHE A 189 -2.52 14.54 -6.15
C PHE A 189 -2.23 13.79 -7.44
N ASN A 190 -3.26 13.50 -8.24
CA ASN A 190 -3.10 12.78 -9.50
C ASN A 190 -2.24 13.58 -10.50
N GLU A 191 -2.39 14.90 -10.55
CA GLU A 191 -1.52 15.79 -11.31
C GLU A 191 -0.10 15.80 -10.76
N MET A 192 0.06 15.97 -9.44
CA MET A 192 1.37 15.99 -8.78
C MET A 192 2.17 14.71 -8.98
N ILE A 193 1.54 13.53 -8.90
CA ILE A 193 2.20 12.23 -9.05
C ILE A 193 2.32 11.80 -10.52
N GLY A 194 1.59 12.45 -11.43
CA GLY A 194 1.64 12.21 -12.87
C GLY A 194 0.70 11.13 -13.41
N GLY A 195 -0.26 10.64 -12.61
CA GLY A 195 -1.28 9.68 -13.06
C GLY A 195 -1.91 8.85 -11.95
N PHE A 196 -2.72 7.86 -12.35
CA PHE A 196 -3.26 6.85 -11.44
C PHE A 196 -3.39 5.50 -12.15
N PHE A 197 -3.66 4.45 -11.36
CA PHE A 197 -3.63 3.05 -11.79
C PHE A 197 -4.40 2.76 -13.08
N LYS A 198 -3.80 1.93 -13.93
CA LYS A 198 -4.43 1.38 -15.14
C LYS A 198 -4.46 -0.14 -15.14
N PHE A 199 -3.33 -0.77 -14.81
CA PHE A 199 -3.16 -2.21 -14.93
C PHE A 199 -1.95 -2.71 -14.15
N HIS A 200 -1.93 -4.01 -13.83
CA HIS A 200 -0.83 -4.70 -13.15
C HIS A 200 -0.56 -6.09 -13.75
N TRP A 201 0.72 -6.46 -13.90
CA TRP A 201 1.13 -7.79 -14.39
C TRP A 201 0.97 -8.88 -13.32
N SER A 202 0.79 -10.15 -13.72
CA SER A 202 0.70 -11.23 -12.73
C SER A 202 2.09 -11.57 -12.17
N TYR A 203 2.19 -11.77 -10.86
CA TYR A 203 3.45 -12.22 -10.25
C TYR A 203 3.58 -13.76 -10.34
N PRO A 204 4.77 -14.31 -10.66
CA PRO A 204 5.96 -13.62 -11.17
C PRO A 204 5.89 -13.41 -12.69
N THR A 205 6.23 -12.20 -13.16
CA THR A 205 6.46 -11.91 -14.59
C THR A 205 7.81 -11.20 -14.71
N LEU A 206 8.67 -11.65 -15.63
CA LEU A 206 9.91 -10.96 -15.96
C LEU A 206 9.59 -9.67 -16.74
N ILE A 207 10.05 -8.53 -16.25
CA ILE A 207 9.88 -7.23 -16.91
C ILE A 207 11.25 -6.68 -17.32
N PRO A 208 11.55 -6.56 -18.62
CA PRO A 208 12.77 -5.89 -19.07
C PRO A 208 12.65 -4.38 -18.88
N VAL A 209 13.72 -3.75 -18.40
CA VAL A 209 13.83 -2.29 -18.27
C VAL A 209 14.82 -1.75 -19.29
N LYS A 210 14.54 -0.57 -19.83
CA LYS A 210 15.43 0.17 -20.75
C LYS A 210 15.68 1.55 -20.13
N ILE A 211 16.93 1.98 -20.15
CA ILE A 211 17.31 3.35 -19.79
C ILE A 211 16.94 4.26 -20.96
N ASP A 212 16.02 5.19 -20.74
CA ASP A 212 15.57 6.14 -21.77
C ASP A 212 16.42 7.41 -21.83
N ASP A 213 16.97 7.86 -20.71
CA ASP A 213 17.93 8.97 -20.64
C ASP A 213 19.17 8.56 -19.83
N PRO A 214 20.26 8.12 -20.48
CA PRO A 214 21.48 7.72 -19.79
C PRO A 214 22.31 8.90 -19.25
N SER A 215 21.93 10.14 -19.57
CA SER A 215 22.57 11.35 -19.04
C SER A 215 21.87 11.90 -17.79
N SER A 216 20.68 11.37 -17.49
CA SER A 216 19.96 11.64 -16.25
C SER A 216 20.83 11.31 -15.02
N PRO A 217 20.76 12.12 -13.95
CA PRO A 217 21.39 11.79 -12.68
C PRO A 217 20.64 10.70 -11.88
N LEU A 218 19.48 10.27 -12.37
CA LEU A 218 18.65 9.16 -11.84
C LEU A 218 18.95 7.85 -12.58
#